data_AF-I0HSB8-F1
#
_entry.id   AF-I0HSB8-F1
#
_cell.length_a   1.000
_cell.length_b   1.000
_cell.length_c   1.000
_cell.angle_alpha   90.00
_cell.angle_beta   90.00
_cell.angle_gamma   90.00
#
_symmetry.space_group_name_H-M   'P 1'
#
loop_
_entity.id
_entity.type
_entity.pdbx_description
1 polymer ?
#
loop_
_entity_poly.entity_id
_entity_poly.type
_entity_poly.pdbx_seq_one_letter_code
_entity_poly.pdbx_strand_id
1 'polypeptide(L)'
;MKTDRNIAAWRWGALALLAIVHLNAAAEIKLLSDWEPDPPCEGPPLTMDDLHDIQAGLKPRPACPKSETERLEEANWISLRKRIATKLEPDGTTLRKFFGQGFRLHFDGDIFYLQVIGFMPKSRADEVCTFGPYKKETVYQCLEGQRFAQACHIAIYNRQFEEVGWHTVRINESYPVFCNAIPGLGRQDAKHDDVLAVVQYFSVAKESKLASKISEVGSDWNRMTVRLKLRKTGDGRVEIEQDDRCLGNPNTEEEIPEARVAIRRCEKSTR
;
A
#
# COMPACT_ATOMS: atom_id res chain seq x y z
N MET A 1 -57.12 -4.43 -64.56
CA MET A 1 -58.15 -4.14 -63.54
C MET A 1 -57.53 -4.39 -62.18
N LYS A 2 -57.36 -3.31 -61.37
CA LYS A 2 -57.29 -3.20 -59.88
C LYS A 2 -56.48 -4.26 -59.11
N THR A 3 -55.57 -3.99 -58.18
CA THR A 3 -55.11 -2.82 -57.39
C THR A 3 -53.92 -3.38 -56.56
N ASP A 4 -52.72 -2.82 -56.55
CA ASP A 4 -52.22 -1.68 -55.74
C ASP A 4 -52.19 -1.86 -54.20
N ARG A 5 -51.00 -1.54 -53.65
CA ARG A 5 -50.63 -1.14 -52.26
C ARG A 5 -50.20 -2.21 -51.24
N ASN A 6 -48.90 -2.18 -50.87
CA ASN A 6 -48.49 -1.38 -49.70
C ASN A 6 -46.99 -1.05 -49.67
N ILE A 7 -46.75 0.19 -49.24
CA ILE A 7 -45.52 0.95 -49.17
C ILE A 7 -45.07 1.02 -47.70
N ALA A 8 -43.76 1.16 -47.49
CA ALA A 8 -43.07 1.71 -46.32
C ALA A 8 -42.98 0.90 -45.01
N ALA A 9 -41.74 0.58 -44.63
CA ALA A 9 -41.17 1.13 -43.39
C ALA A 9 -39.64 1.22 -43.53
N TRP A 10 -39.15 2.44 -43.41
CA TRP A 10 -37.75 2.85 -43.36
C TRP A 10 -37.20 2.71 -41.93
N ARG A 11 -35.88 2.45 -41.86
CA ARG A 11 -34.93 2.79 -40.78
C ARG A 11 -34.85 1.93 -39.51
N TRP A 12 -33.61 1.93 -39.01
CA TRP A 12 -33.10 1.56 -37.68
C TRP A 12 -32.73 0.09 -37.48
N GLY A 13 -31.46 -0.20 -37.73
CA GLY A 13 -30.82 -1.45 -37.33
C GLY A 13 -29.29 -1.41 -37.37
N ALA A 14 -28.69 -0.22 -37.37
CA ALA A 14 -27.30 -0.05 -36.97
C ALA A 14 -27.23 -0.21 -35.43
N LEU A 15 -27.42 -1.44 -34.95
CA LEU A 15 -26.97 -1.78 -33.60
C LEU A 15 -25.50 -2.18 -33.74
N ALA A 16 -24.68 -1.16 -33.48
CA ALA A 16 -23.39 -1.27 -32.83
C ALA A 16 -22.99 -2.70 -32.48
N LEU A 17 -22.07 -3.25 -33.29
CA LEU A 17 -20.92 -3.95 -32.74
C LEU A 17 -20.24 -2.98 -31.77
N LEU A 18 -20.79 -2.87 -30.56
CA LEU A 18 -20.03 -2.62 -29.35
C LEU A 18 -19.09 -3.83 -29.26
N ALA A 19 -18.01 -3.76 -30.02
CA ALA A 19 -16.75 -4.31 -29.59
C ALA A 19 -16.49 -3.63 -28.25
N ILE A 20 -16.99 -4.25 -27.19
CA ILE A 20 -16.44 -4.10 -25.86
C ILE A 20 -15.01 -4.57 -26.03
N VAL A 21 -14.15 -3.65 -26.42
CA VAL A 21 -12.73 -3.76 -26.18
C VAL A 21 -12.64 -3.68 -24.67
N HIS A 22 -12.81 -4.82 -24.01
CA HIS A 22 -12.18 -5.03 -22.72
C HIS A 22 -10.68 -4.93 -23.00
N LEU A 23 -10.19 -3.69 -23.00
CA LEU A 23 -8.81 -3.41 -22.67
C LEU A 23 -8.65 -4.05 -21.30
N ASN A 24 -8.19 -5.30 -21.29
CA ASN A 24 -7.64 -5.93 -20.12
C ASN A 24 -6.42 -5.08 -19.76
N ALA A 25 -6.67 -4.00 -19.02
CA ALA A 25 -5.66 -3.17 -18.43
C ALA A 25 -5.04 -4.01 -17.32
N ALA A 26 -4.13 -4.88 -17.74
CA ALA A 26 -3.35 -5.74 -16.89
C ALA A 26 -2.66 -4.86 -15.84
N ALA A 27 -2.77 -5.24 -14.58
CA ALA A 27 -2.38 -4.39 -13.49
C ALA A 27 -0.87 -4.03 -13.37
N GLU A 28 -0.33 -2.99 -13.99
CA GLU A 28 1.11 -2.63 -13.95
C GLU A 28 1.54 -2.02 -12.60
N ILE A 29 2.70 -2.42 -12.05
CA ILE A 29 3.29 -1.81 -10.84
C ILE A 29 4.53 -0.99 -11.23
N LYS A 30 4.55 0.30 -10.89
CA LYS A 30 5.70 1.21 -11.04
C LYS A 30 6.21 1.67 -9.68
N LEU A 31 7.53 1.81 -9.54
CA LEU A 31 8.16 2.27 -8.30
C LEU A 31 7.96 3.78 -8.12
N LEU A 32 8.08 4.26 -6.88
CA LEU A 32 8.03 5.70 -6.54
C LEU A 32 9.01 6.55 -7.38
N SER A 33 10.16 5.98 -7.76
CA SER A 33 11.16 6.65 -8.60
C SER A 33 10.71 6.90 -10.04
N ASP A 34 9.67 6.18 -10.49
CA ASP A 34 9.22 6.16 -11.87
C ASP A 34 8.02 7.10 -12.09
N TRP A 35 7.73 7.95 -11.10
CA TRP A 35 6.60 8.87 -11.12
C TRP A 35 6.92 10.07 -12.00
N GLU A 36 5.88 10.75 -12.48
CA GLU A 36 6.06 11.93 -13.31
C GLU A 36 6.87 12.98 -12.54
N PRO A 37 7.81 13.67 -13.22
CA PRO A 37 8.62 14.70 -12.56
C PRO A 37 7.71 15.76 -11.95
N ASP A 38 8.13 16.29 -10.80
CA ASP A 38 7.38 17.31 -10.08
C ASP A 38 6.98 18.45 -11.04
N PRO A 39 5.73 18.94 -10.97
CA PRO A 39 5.32 20.07 -11.79
C PRO A 39 6.26 21.24 -11.50
N PRO A 40 6.62 22.04 -12.52
CA PRO A 40 7.45 23.22 -12.30
C PRO A 40 6.78 24.09 -11.23
N CYS A 41 7.59 24.64 -10.33
CA CYS A 41 7.07 25.56 -9.33
C CYS A 41 6.55 26.82 -10.04
N GLU A 42 5.24 26.89 -10.25
CA GLU A 42 4.55 28.10 -10.62
C GLU A 42 4.40 28.93 -9.34
N GLY A 43 5.03 30.11 -9.28
CA GLY A 43 4.87 30.99 -8.13
C GLY A 43 3.38 31.27 -7.89
N PRO A 44 2.93 31.38 -6.63
CA PRO A 44 1.55 31.70 -6.34
C PRO A 44 1.24 33.11 -6.86
N PRO A 45 -0.04 33.47 -7.06
CA PRO A 45 -0.43 34.87 -7.02
C PRO A 45 0.05 35.44 -5.68
N LEU A 46 0.84 36.53 -5.72
CA LEU A 46 1.37 37.19 -4.52
C LEU A 46 0.26 37.39 -3.48
N THR A 47 0.46 36.88 -2.26
CA THR A 47 -0.40 37.20 -1.12
C THR A 47 0.01 38.55 -0.52
N MET A 48 -0.85 39.14 0.32
CA MET A 48 -0.50 40.37 1.04
C MET A 48 0.68 40.17 2.01
N ASP A 49 0.84 38.96 2.54
CA ASP A 49 1.97 38.61 3.40
C ASP A 49 3.27 38.48 2.58
N ASP A 50 3.20 37.91 1.37
CA ASP A 50 4.35 37.89 0.44
C ASP A 50 4.80 39.31 0.05
N LEU A 51 3.86 40.25 -0.06
CA LEU A 51 4.19 41.66 -0.33
C LEU A 51 4.94 42.31 0.85
N HIS A 52 4.58 41.97 2.10
CA HIS A 52 5.31 42.42 3.28
C HIS A 52 6.73 41.85 3.35
N ASP A 53 6.90 40.58 3.01
CA ASP A 53 8.21 39.94 2.94
C ASP A 53 9.08 40.53 1.82
N ILE A 54 8.50 40.79 0.64
CA ILE A 54 9.19 41.49 -0.46
C ILE A 54 9.62 42.90 -0.05
N GLN A 55 8.75 43.64 0.65
CA GLN A 55 9.07 44.97 1.18
C GLN A 55 10.19 44.93 2.24
N ALA A 56 10.31 43.82 2.98
CA ALA A 56 11.41 43.55 3.91
C ALA A 56 12.70 43.03 3.22
N GLY A 57 12.72 42.93 1.88
CA GLY A 57 13.86 42.44 1.10
C GLY A 57 14.02 40.91 1.11
N LEU A 58 13.03 40.18 1.61
CA LEU A 58 13.00 38.73 1.58
C LEU A 58 12.47 38.26 0.22
N LYS A 59 13.10 37.23 -0.35
CA LYS A 59 12.58 36.58 -1.56
C LYS A 59 11.42 35.66 -1.16
N PRO A 60 10.22 35.82 -1.73
CA PRO A 60 9.12 34.91 -1.46
C PRO A 60 9.53 33.51 -1.92
N ARG A 61 9.19 32.50 -1.11
CA ARG A 61 9.41 31.11 -1.50
C ARG A 61 8.36 30.75 -2.54
N PRO A 62 8.73 30.18 -3.70
CA PRO A 62 7.73 29.72 -4.65
C PRO A 62 6.85 28.65 -3.99
N ALA A 63 5.53 28.83 -4.05
CA ALA A 63 4.56 27.82 -3.65
C ALA A 63 4.51 26.75 -4.75
N CYS A 64 5.33 25.72 -4.62
CA CYS A 64 5.29 24.59 -5.54
C CYS A 64 4.00 23.78 -5.30
N PRO A 65 3.29 23.34 -6.35
CA PRO A 65 2.23 22.35 -6.18
C PRO A 65 2.83 21.11 -5.51
N LYS A 66 2.10 20.50 -4.57
CA LYS A 66 2.56 19.25 -3.94
C LYS A 66 2.72 18.17 -5.01
N SER A 67 3.85 17.46 -4.99
CA SER A 67 4.08 16.31 -5.86
C SER A 67 3.08 15.19 -5.59
N GLU A 68 2.94 14.25 -6.52
CA GLU A 68 2.13 13.03 -6.27
C GLU A 68 2.61 12.31 -5.01
N THR A 69 3.93 12.26 -4.79
CA THR A 69 4.54 11.64 -3.60
C THR A 69 4.13 12.36 -2.33
N GLU A 70 4.22 13.69 -2.29
CA GLU A 70 3.83 14.49 -1.12
C GLU A 70 2.34 14.37 -0.82
N ARG A 71 1.50 14.34 -1.86
CA ARG A 71 0.04 14.15 -1.71
C ARG A 71 -0.28 12.76 -1.16
N LEU A 72 0.43 11.73 -1.60
CA LEU A 72 0.25 10.38 -1.08
C LEU A 72 0.76 10.25 0.36
N GLU A 73 1.91 10.84 0.70
CA GLU A 73 2.41 10.89 2.08
C GLU A 73 1.39 11.54 3.02
N GLU A 74 0.79 12.66 2.59
CA GLU A 74 -0.25 13.36 3.35
C GLU A 74 -1.52 12.53 3.50
N ALA A 75 -2.02 11.91 2.43
CA ALA A 75 -3.18 11.02 2.48
C ALA A 75 -2.93 9.82 3.39
N ASN A 76 -1.73 9.25 3.31
CA ASN A 76 -1.30 8.14 4.15
C ASN A 76 -1.32 8.54 5.63
N TRP A 77 -0.74 9.68 5.95
CA TRP A 77 -0.76 10.24 7.30
C TRP A 77 -2.17 10.47 7.85
N ILE A 78 -3.09 11.01 7.04
CA ILE A 78 -4.49 11.21 7.42
C ILE A 78 -5.17 9.88 7.75
N SER A 79 -4.94 8.85 6.95
CA SER A 79 -5.49 7.51 7.23
C SER A 79 -4.94 6.92 8.54
N LEU A 80 -3.62 6.99 8.72
CA LEU A 80 -2.92 6.30 9.81
C LEU A 80 -3.25 6.84 11.20
N ARG A 81 -3.47 8.15 11.32
CA ARG A 81 -3.76 8.80 12.62
C ARG A 81 -4.89 8.14 13.41
N LYS A 82 -5.85 7.53 12.72
CA LYS A 82 -6.99 6.86 13.35
C LYS A 82 -6.67 5.44 13.82
N ARG A 83 -5.62 4.81 13.25
CA ARG A 83 -5.32 3.39 13.38
C ARG A 83 -4.09 3.10 14.23
N ILE A 84 -3.15 4.04 14.36
CA ILE A 84 -1.88 3.80 15.05
C ILE A 84 -2.01 3.92 16.57
N ALA A 85 -1.48 2.93 17.29
CA ALA A 85 -1.37 2.96 18.75
C ALA A 85 -0.12 3.74 19.20
N THR A 86 0.96 3.70 18.44
CA THR A 86 2.20 4.39 18.79
C THR A 86 2.01 5.90 18.84
N LYS A 87 2.47 6.54 19.92
CA LYS A 87 2.40 8.00 20.05
C LYS A 87 3.18 8.67 18.92
N LEU A 88 2.50 9.57 18.21
CA LEU A 88 3.09 10.35 17.12
C LEU A 88 3.68 11.64 17.66
N GLU A 89 4.92 11.94 17.27
CA GLU A 89 5.43 13.30 17.43
C GLU A 89 4.61 14.26 16.56
N PRO A 90 4.32 15.49 17.03
CA PRO A 90 3.48 16.46 16.31
C PRO A 90 3.98 16.79 14.90
N ASP A 91 5.29 16.70 14.69
CA ASP A 91 5.97 17.01 13.43
C ASP A 91 6.00 15.84 12.43
N GLY A 92 5.49 14.67 12.80
CA GLY A 92 5.44 13.47 11.94
C GLY A 92 6.79 12.84 11.64
N THR A 93 7.90 13.32 12.21
CA THR A 93 9.27 12.88 11.88
C THR A 93 9.54 11.41 12.22
N THR A 94 8.94 10.92 13.31
CA THR A 94 9.09 9.52 13.72
C THR A 94 8.45 8.57 12.71
N LEU A 95 7.27 8.89 12.17
CA LEU A 95 6.59 8.07 11.15
C LEU A 95 7.18 8.19 9.75
N ARG A 96 7.87 9.29 9.42
CA ARG A 96 8.61 9.37 8.14
C ARG A 96 9.63 8.25 7.95
N LYS A 97 10.12 7.67 9.06
CA LYS A 97 11.01 6.50 9.05
C LYS A 97 10.27 5.16 8.88
N PHE A 98 8.95 5.14 9.07
CA PHE A 98 8.08 3.96 8.98
C PHE A 98 7.27 3.89 7.67
N PHE A 99 7.31 4.95 6.85
CA PHE A 99 6.71 4.91 5.51
C PHE A 99 7.55 4.03 4.59
N GLY A 100 6.91 2.98 4.09
CA GLY A 100 7.47 2.11 3.08
C GLY A 100 7.44 2.77 1.69
N GLN A 101 8.06 2.09 0.74
CA GLN A 101 8.02 2.49 -0.66
C GLN A 101 6.56 2.56 -1.15
N GLY A 102 6.25 3.61 -1.91
CA GLY A 102 4.99 3.75 -2.63
C GLY A 102 5.10 3.17 -4.03
N PHE A 103 4.00 2.60 -4.52
CA PHE A 103 3.94 1.97 -5.82
C PHE A 103 2.70 2.46 -6.56
N ARG A 104 2.85 2.81 -7.83
CA ARG A 104 1.71 3.10 -8.69
C ARG A 104 1.23 1.79 -9.31
N LEU A 105 -0.01 1.43 -9.06
CA LEU A 105 -0.66 0.23 -9.55
C LEU A 105 -1.71 0.63 -10.58
N HIS A 106 -1.54 0.24 -11.83
CA HIS A 106 -2.66 0.20 -12.76
C HIS A 106 -3.49 -1.03 -12.42
N PHE A 107 -4.83 -0.97 -12.42
CA PHE A 107 -5.70 -2.11 -12.14
C PHE A 107 -7.11 -1.79 -12.63
N ASP A 108 -7.74 -2.72 -13.35
CA ASP A 108 -9.11 -2.56 -13.88
C ASP A 108 -9.33 -1.25 -14.66
N GLY A 109 -8.33 -0.85 -15.45
CA GLY A 109 -8.36 0.38 -16.27
C GLY A 109 -8.07 1.67 -15.51
N ASP A 110 -7.95 1.61 -14.18
CA ASP A 110 -7.70 2.76 -13.33
C ASP A 110 -6.26 2.79 -12.79
N ILE A 111 -5.91 3.93 -12.20
CA ILE A 111 -4.65 4.13 -11.48
C ILE A 111 -4.95 4.17 -9.98
N PHE A 112 -4.24 3.33 -9.25
CA PHE A 112 -4.20 3.29 -7.81
C PHE A 112 -2.77 3.50 -7.31
N TYR A 113 -2.65 3.86 -6.04
CA TYR A 113 -1.38 3.92 -5.34
C TYR A 113 -1.39 2.93 -4.19
N LEU A 114 -0.40 2.06 -4.14
CA LEU A 114 -0.20 1.09 -3.08
C LEU A 114 0.90 1.58 -2.15
N GLN A 115 0.60 1.65 -0.86
CA GLN A 115 1.52 2.04 0.20
C GLN A 115 1.76 0.88 1.15
N VAL A 116 3.03 0.58 1.40
CA VAL A 116 3.46 -0.29 2.48
C VAL A 116 3.66 0.53 3.73
N ILE A 117 3.13 0.06 4.85
CA ILE A 117 3.19 0.80 6.11
C ILE A 117 3.48 -0.15 7.26
N GLY A 118 4.49 0.15 8.07
CA GLY A 118 4.79 -0.59 9.30
C GLY A 118 4.43 0.21 10.55
N PHE A 119 3.48 -0.27 11.36
CA PHE A 119 3.18 0.34 12.66
C PHE A 119 2.43 -0.63 13.58
N MET A 120 2.28 -0.27 14.86
CA MET A 120 1.41 -1.01 15.77
C MET A 120 -0.03 -0.49 15.66
N PRO A 121 -0.99 -1.28 15.16
CA PRO A 121 -2.38 -0.86 15.09
C PRO A 121 -3.03 -0.86 16.48
N LYS A 122 -4.04 0.00 16.65
CA LYS A 122 -4.93 -0.01 17.79
C LYS A 122 -5.81 -1.27 17.77
N SER A 123 -5.74 -2.04 18.84
CA SER A 123 -6.69 -3.08 19.24
C SER A 123 -7.94 -2.50 19.93
N ARG A 124 -7.83 -1.32 20.55
CA ARG A 124 -8.92 -0.55 21.17
C ARG A 124 -8.81 0.95 20.88
N ALA A 125 -9.94 1.67 20.88
CA ALA A 125 -10.01 3.05 20.39
C ALA A 125 -9.04 4.03 21.11
N ASP A 126 -8.87 3.83 22.42
CA ASP A 126 -8.04 4.61 23.33
C ASP A 126 -6.62 4.03 23.49
N GLU A 127 -6.24 3.02 22.70
CA GLU A 127 -4.91 2.42 22.83
C GLU A 127 -3.82 3.40 22.45
N VAL A 128 -2.87 3.53 23.36
CA VAL A 128 -1.63 4.28 23.18
C VAL A 128 -0.47 3.36 23.57
N CYS A 129 0.56 3.33 22.74
CA CYS A 129 1.84 2.72 23.04
C CYS A 129 2.94 3.78 23.04
N THR A 130 3.52 4.02 24.20
CA THR A 130 4.71 4.85 24.36
C THR A 130 5.92 3.95 24.50
N PHE A 131 6.93 4.14 23.65
CA PHE A 131 8.20 3.41 23.78
C PHE A 131 8.91 3.81 25.08
N GLY A 132 9.25 2.81 25.89
CA GLY A 132 10.11 3.03 27.05
C GLY A 132 11.57 3.31 26.64
N PRO A 133 12.38 3.88 27.55
CA PRO A 133 13.79 4.09 27.30
C PRO A 133 14.51 2.74 27.05
N TYR A 134 15.34 2.67 26.00
CA TYR A 134 16.09 1.49 25.52
C TYR A 134 17.00 0.79 26.57
N LYS A 135 17.07 1.26 27.81
CA LYS A 135 18.01 0.80 28.86
C LYS A 135 17.46 -0.28 29.81
N LYS A 136 16.34 -0.93 29.50
CA LYS A 136 15.77 -2.02 30.31
C LYS A 136 15.28 -3.20 29.47
N GLU A 137 15.23 -4.37 30.09
CA GLU A 137 15.03 -5.74 29.55
C GLU A 137 13.73 -5.99 28.75
N THR A 138 12.95 -4.95 28.44
CA THR A 138 11.64 -5.06 27.78
C THR A 138 11.60 -4.21 26.51
N VAL A 139 12.50 -4.50 25.57
CA VAL A 139 12.71 -3.77 24.29
C VAL A 139 11.46 -3.74 23.38
N TYR A 140 10.44 -4.56 23.69
CA TYR A 140 9.16 -4.63 22.97
C TYR A 140 7.95 -4.52 23.90
N GLN A 141 8.04 -3.68 24.93
CA GLN A 141 6.91 -3.36 25.81
C GLN A 141 6.64 -1.85 25.82
N CYS A 142 5.38 -1.50 25.65
CA CYS A 142 4.89 -0.13 25.82
C CYS A 142 4.93 0.25 27.30
N LEU A 143 5.12 1.53 27.62
CA LEU A 143 5.06 2.03 29.01
C LEU A 143 3.71 1.71 29.69
N GLU A 144 2.65 1.62 28.88
CA GLU A 144 1.30 1.28 29.29
C GLU A 144 1.13 -0.23 29.60
N GLY A 145 2.17 -1.04 29.40
CA GLY A 145 2.27 -2.43 29.86
C GLY A 145 1.98 -3.49 28.79
N GLN A 146 1.32 -3.13 27.68
CA GLN A 146 1.11 -4.05 26.56
C GLN A 146 2.40 -4.31 25.78
N ARG A 147 2.45 -5.43 25.08
CA ARG A 147 3.56 -5.75 24.16
C ARG A 147 3.45 -4.90 22.91
N PHE A 148 4.58 -4.34 22.47
CA PHE A 148 4.69 -3.70 21.18
C PHE A 148 4.67 -4.77 20.09
N ALA A 149 3.69 -4.68 19.19
CA ALA A 149 3.54 -5.59 18.06
C ALA A 149 3.39 -4.77 16.78
N GLN A 150 4.50 -4.52 16.10
CA GLN A 150 4.47 -3.89 14.79
C GLN A 150 3.89 -4.85 13.76
N ALA A 151 2.86 -4.41 13.04
CA ALA A 151 2.31 -5.12 11.90
C ALA A 151 2.69 -4.41 10.60
N CYS A 152 2.68 -5.16 9.50
CA CYS A 152 2.79 -4.58 8.16
C CYS A 152 1.40 -4.47 7.53
N HIS A 153 1.17 -3.34 6.91
CA HIS A 153 -0.10 -2.96 6.32
C HIS A 153 0.11 -2.55 4.87
N ILE A 154 -0.94 -2.76 4.09
CA ILE A 154 -1.02 -2.32 2.71
C ILE A 154 -2.26 -1.46 2.58
N ALA A 155 -2.06 -0.22 2.16
CA ALA A 155 -3.13 0.72 1.87
C ALA A 155 -3.17 0.99 0.37
N ILE A 156 -4.37 1.09 -0.20
CA ILE A 156 -4.60 1.41 -1.60
C ILE A 156 -5.35 2.73 -1.67
N TYR A 157 -4.84 3.65 -2.48
CA TYR A 157 -5.41 4.97 -2.72
C TYR A 157 -5.83 5.11 -4.18
N ASN A 158 -6.92 5.81 -4.45
CA ASN A 158 -7.31 6.17 -5.81
C ASN A 158 -6.46 7.34 -6.36
N ARG A 159 -6.74 7.75 -7.61
CA ARG A 159 -6.04 8.87 -8.25
C ARG A 159 -6.23 10.22 -7.53
N GLN A 160 -7.25 10.34 -6.69
CA GLN A 160 -7.55 11.50 -5.86
C GLN A 160 -6.86 11.43 -4.49
N PHE A 161 -6.05 10.38 -4.24
CA PHE A 161 -5.37 10.12 -2.97
C PHE A 161 -6.34 9.83 -1.81
N GLU A 162 -7.51 9.28 -2.11
CA GLU A 162 -8.45 8.80 -1.11
C GLU A 162 -8.19 7.31 -0.84
N GLU A 163 -8.13 6.90 0.44
CA GLU A 163 -8.00 5.49 0.78
C GLU A 163 -9.24 4.71 0.33
N VAL A 164 -9.02 3.74 -0.56
CA VAL A 164 -10.06 2.86 -1.12
C VAL A 164 -9.88 1.41 -0.71
N GLY A 165 -8.72 1.02 -0.17
CA GLY A 165 -8.45 -0.34 0.31
C GLY A 165 -7.44 -0.36 1.46
N TRP A 166 -7.59 -1.34 2.35
CA TRP A 166 -6.71 -1.53 3.49
C TRP A 166 -6.59 -3.01 3.84
N HIS A 167 -5.37 -3.48 4.10
CA HIS A 167 -5.11 -4.83 4.57
C HIS A 167 -3.99 -4.84 5.63
N THR A 168 -4.19 -5.62 6.68
CA THR A 168 -3.12 -5.97 7.62
C THR A 168 -2.62 -7.36 7.26
N VAL A 169 -1.34 -7.47 6.92
CA VAL A 169 -0.72 -8.74 6.55
C VAL A 169 -0.83 -9.72 7.72
N ARG A 170 -1.36 -10.91 7.44
CA ARG A 170 -1.46 -12.00 8.42
C ARG A 170 -0.24 -12.89 8.32
N ILE A 171 0.40 -13.15 9.46
CA ILE A 171 1.53 -14.06 9.59
C ILE A 171 1.13 -15.11 10.63
N ASN A 172 0.88 -16.34 10.19
CA ASN A 172 0.31 -17.40 11.02
C ASN A 172 1.39 -18.18 11.77
N GLU A 173 2.08 -17.50 12.66
CA GLU A 173 3.06 -18.10 13.56
C GLU A 173 2.41 -18.51 14.89
N SER A 174 2.98 -19.51 15.56
CA SER A 174 2.52 -19.92 16.91
C SER A 174 2.89 -18.92 18.01
N TYR A 175 3.59 -17.85 17.65
CA TYR A 175 4.13 -16.84 18.55
C TYR A 175 3.82 -15.43 18.02
N PRO A 176 3.77 -14.41 18.90
CA PRO A 176 3.69 -13.02 18.45
C PRO A 176 4.85 -12.65 17.53
N VAL A 177 4.53 -11.98 16.43
CA VAL A 177 5.51 -11.54 15.43
C VAL A 177 5.65 -10.03 15.44
N PHE A 178 6.84 -9.58 15.07
CA PHE A 178 7.12 -8.20 14.74
C PHE A 178 7.39 -8.12 13.24
N CYS A 179 6.56 -7.39 12.51
CA CYS A 179 6.79 -7.13 11.11
C CYS A 179 7.75 -5.94 10.94
N ASN A 180 8.91 -6.19 10.37
CA ASN A 180 9.94 -5.18 10.18
C ASN A 180 9.69 -4.35 8.92
N ALA A 181 9.39 -5.00 7.79
CA ALA A 181 9.23 -4.33 6.51
C ALA A 181 8.50 -5.23 5.48
N ILE A 182 8.02 -4.61 4.39
CA ILE A 182 7.70 -5.32 3.15
C ILE A 182 8.75 -4.90 2.11
N PRO A 183 9.91 -5.61 2.03
CA PRO A 183 11.03 -5.21 1.17
C PRO A 183 10.77 -5.38 -0.34
N GLY A 184 9.73 -6.13 -0.72
CA GLY A 184 9.46 -6.43 -2.12
C GLY A 184 7.98 -6.46 -2.41
N LEU A 185 7.59 -5.85 -3.51
CA LEU A 185 6.26 -5.93 -4.08
C LEU A 185 6.36 -6.24 -5.56
N GLY A 186 5.44 -7.05 -6.06
CA GLY A 186 5.38 -7.36 -7.47
C GLY A 186 4.06 -8.00 -7.84
N ARG A 187 3.74 -8.02 -9.13
CA ARG A 187 2.54 -8.71 -9.61
C ARG A 187 2.72 -10.22 -9.52
N GLN A 188 1.65 -10.98 -9.38
CA GLN A 188 1.71 -12.41 -9.65
C GLN A 188 1.95 -12.68 -11.15
N ASP A 189 1.07 -12.19 -12.02
CA ASP A 189 1.24 -12.27 -13.46
C ASP A 189 0.46 -11.17 -14.20
N ALA A 190 0.51 -11.19 -15.53
CA ALA A 190 -0.14 -10.21 -16.39
C ALA A 190 -1.68 -10.33 -16.44
N LYS A 191 -2.24 -11.48 -16.06
CA LYS A 191 -3.65 -11.84 -16.24
C LYS A 191 -4.45 -11.76 -14.95
N HIS A 192 -3.79 -11.81 -13.80
CA HIS A 192 -4.40 -11.69 -12.49
C HIS A 192 -4.01 -10.35 -11.85
N ASP A 193 -4.97 -9.75 -11.18
CA ASP A 193 -4.80 -8.49 -10.44
C ASP A 193 -4.28 -8.76 -9.02
N ASP A 194 -3.37 -9.72 -8.92
CA ASP A 194 -2.82 -10.17 -7.66
C ASP A 194 -1.46 -9.52 -7.41
N VAL A 195 -1.28 -9.02 -6.20
CA VAL A 195 -0.03 -8.47 -5.71
C VAL A 195 0.63 -9.50 -4.81
N LEU A 196 1.91 -9.75 -5.07
CA LEU A 196 2.80 -10.52 -4.21
C LEU A 196 3.61 -9.54 -3.36
N ALA A 197 3.62 -9.75 -2.05
CA ALA A 197 4.35 -8.93 -1.10
C ALA A 197 5.32 -9.80 -0.29
N VAL A 198 6.62 -9.50 -0.38
CA VAL A 198 7.65 -10.10 0.46
C VAL A 198 7.61 -9.39 1.80
N VAL A 199 7.38 -10.13 2.88
CA VAL A 199 7.21 -9.64 4.24
C VAL A 199 8.39 -10.12 5.07
N GLN A 200 9.08 -9.18 5.71
CA GLN A 200 10.19 -9.45 6.61
C GLN A 200 9.74 -9.28 8.05
N TYR A 201 9.88 -10.33 8.86
CA TYR A 201 9.40 -10.36 10.25
C TYR A 201 10.30 -11.21 11.15
N PHE A 202 10.13 -11.11 12.46
CA PHE A 202 10.76 -12.01 13.42
C PHE A 202 9.79 -12.33 14.57
N SER A 203 10.03 -13.44 15.27
CA SER A 203 9.24 -13.82 16.44
C SER A 203 9.71 -13.06 17.68
N VAL A 204 8.78 -12.48 18.43
CA VAL A 204 9.06 -11.73 19.67
C VAL A 204 9.14 -12.67 20.90
N ALA A 205 8.65 -13.91 20.78
CA ALA A 205 8.57 -14.86 21.89
C ALA A 205 9.51 -16.07 21.77
N LYS A 206 10.21 -16.24 20.65
CA LYS A 206 11.41 -17.09 20.65
C LYS A 206 12.35 -16.47 21.69
N GLU A 207 13.12 -17.28 22.40
CA GLU A 207 14.23 -16.83 23.24
C GLU A 207 15.32 -16.20 22.35
N SER A 208 14.97 -15.16 21.59
CA SER A 208 15.83 -14.38 20.76
C SER A 208 16.78 -13.71 21.73
N LYS A 209 17.91 -14.38 21.92
CA LYS A 209 19.08 -13.86 22.59
C LYS A 209 19.23 -12.44 22.09
N LEU A 210 19.04 -11.45 22.97
CA LEU A 210 19.19 -10.06 22.58
C LEU A 210 20.53 -9.94 21.86
N ALA A 211 20.51 -9.37 20.65
CA ALA A 211 21.71 -9.20 19.85
C ALA A 211 22.78 -8.51 20.72
N SER A 212 23.80 -9.28 21.09
CA SER A 212 24.91 -8.86 21.94
C SER A 212 25.98 -8.16 21.12
N LYS A 213 25.94 -8.34 19.80
CA LYS A 213 26.84 -7.74 18.81
C LYS A 213 26.02 -7.16 17.66
N ILE A 214 26.55 -6.12 17.01
CA ILE A 214 25.93 -5.53 15.81
C ILE A 214 25.74 -6.59 14.71
N SER A 215 26.67 -7.54 14.58
CA SER A 215 26.58 -8.65 13.62
C SER A 215 25.41 -9.61 13.86
N GLU A 216 24.80 -9.59 15.04
CA GLU A 216 23.64 -10.43 15.38
C GLU A 216 22.32 -9.72 15.06
N VAL A 217 22.35 -8.40 14.85
CA VAL A 217 21.17 -7.62 14.45
C VAL A 217 20.76 -8.05 13.04
N GLY A 218 19.54 -8.57 12.92
CA GLY A 218 18.99 -9.04 11.65
C GLY A 218 19.28 -10.50 11.29
N SER A 219 19.99 -11.24 12.16
CA SER A 219 20.27 -12.67 11.95
C SER A 219 19.06 -13.59 12.12
N ASP A 220 18.02 -13.15 12.84
CA ASP A 220 16.79 -13.90 13.12
C ASP A 220 15.58 -13.42 12.28
N TRP A 221 15.84 -12.75 11.15
CA TRP A 221 14.77 -12.31 10.26
C TRP A 221 14.28 -13.48 9.40
N ASN A 222 12.97 -13.67 9.41
CA ASN A 222 12.28 -14.52 8.44
C ASN A 222 11.74 -13.64 7.32
N ARG A 223 11.71 -14.21 6.12
CA ARG A 223 11.03 -13.64 4.96
C ARG A 223 10.03 -14.64 4.43
N MET A 224 8.87 -14.14 4.02
CA MET A 224 7.84 -14.92 3.36
C MET A 224 7.16 -14.07 2.32
N THR A 225 6.55 -14.69 1.32
CA THR A 225 5.73 -13.96 0.33
C THR A 225 4.26 -14.21 0.58
N VAL A 226 3.43 -13.16 0.62
CA VAL A 226 1.96 -13.28 0.64
C VAL A 226 1.38 -12.93 -0.72
N ARG A 227 0.33 -13.65 -1.14
CA ARG A 227 -0.50 -13.31 -2.30
C ARG A 227 -1.71 -12.53 -1.84
N LEU A 228 -1.90 -11.36 -2.43
CA LEU A 228 -3.00 -10.44 -2.16
C LEU A 228 -3.82 -10.29 -3.43
N LYS A 229 -5.03 -10.83 -3.40
CA LYS A 229 -5.98 -10.67 -4.49
C LYS A 229 -6.70 -9.35 -4.34
N LEU A 230 -6.69 -8.56 -5.40
CA LEU A 230 -7.36 -7.28 -5.43
C LEU A 230 -8.68 -7.42 -6.19
N ARG A 231 -9.74 -6.86 -5.64
CA ARG A 231 -11.05 -6.80 -6.29
C ARG A 231 -11.65 -5.42 -6.15
N LYS A 232 -11.94 -4.77 -7.28
CA LYS A 232 -12.68 -3.52 -7.29
C LYS A 232 -14.16 -3.81 -7.05
N THR A 233 -14.76 -3.06 -6.15
CA THR A 233 -16.20 -3.14 -5.87
C THR A 233 -16.94 -2.05 -6.65
N GLY A 234 -18.26 -2.20 -6.81
CA GLY A 234 -19.09 -1.28 -7.61
C GLY A 234 -19.15 0.15 -7.07
N ASP A 235 -18.77 0.36 -5.81
CA ASP A 235 -18.67 1.68 -5.14
C ASP A 235 -17.26 2.29 -5.23
N GLY A 236 -16.34 1.69 -6.00
CA GLY A 236 -14.99 2.20 -6.21
C GLY A 236 -13.99 1.85 -5.10
N ARG A 237 -14.39 1.04 -4.11
CA ARG A 237 -13.44 0.49 -3.12
C ARG A 237 -12.62 -0.65 -3.73
N VAL A 238 -11.52 -0.98 -3.06
CA VAL A 238 -10.68 -2.13 -3.39
C VAL A 238 -10.66 -3.07 -2.19
N GLU A 239 -11.24 -4.24 -2.37
CA GLU A 239 -11.12 -5.35 -1.44
C GLU A 239 -9.79 -6.06 -1.65
N ILE A 240 -9.14 -6.42 -0.54
CA ILE A 240 -7.85 -7.09 -0.52
C ILE A 240 -8.04 -8.40 0.25
N GLU A 241 -7.82 -9.53 -0.42
CA GLU A 241 -7.86 -10.87 0.20
C GLU A 241 -6.45 -11.46 0.21
N GLN A 242 -5.97 -11.88 1.38
CA GLN A 242 -4.74 -12.67 1.46
C GLN A 242 -5.01 -14.15 1.23
N ASP A 243 -4.61 -14.66 0.06
CA ASP A 243 -4.78 -16.05 -0.37
C ASP A 243 -3.55 -16.89 -0.04
N ASP A 244 -3.64 -17.63 1.06
CA ASP A 244 -2.55 -18.48 1.56
C ASP A 244 -2.60 -19.92 0.99
N ARG A 245 -3.53 -20.25 0.08
CA ARG A 245 -3.78 -21.66 -0.32
C ARG A 245 -2.61 -22.34 -1.03
N CYS A 246 -1.83 -21.60 -1.82
CA CYS A 246 -0.73 -22.16 -2.59
C CYS A 246 0.65 -21.99 -1.95
N LEU A 247 0.92 -20.82 -1.39
CA LEU A 247 2.20 -20.56 -0.75
C LEU A 247 2.25 -21.12 0.67
N GLY A 248 1.09 -21.22 1.34
CA GLY A 248 1.05 -21.41 2.79
C GLY A 248 1.39 -20.13 3.55
N ASN A 249 1.21 -20.17 4.86
CA ASN A 249 1.48 -19.04 5.74
C ASN A 249 1.86 -19.58 7.14
N PRO A 250 3.09 -19.32 7.63
CA PRO A 250 4.20 -18.73 6.88
C PRO A 250 4.72 -19.66 5.76
N ASN A 251 5.57 -19.12 4.88
CA ASN A 251 6.29 -19.85 3.84
C ASN A 251 7.73 -19.34 3.72
N THR A 252 8.56 -20.02 2.93
CA THR A 252 9.99 -19.71 2.75
C THR A 252 10.30 -19.04 1.42
N GLU A 253 9.29 -18.55 0.70
CA GLU A 253 9.49 -17.90 -0.60
C GLU A 253 9.89 -16.43 -0.33
N GLU A 254 11.19 -16.16 -0.36
CA GLU A 254 11.72 -14.83 -0.02
C GLU A 254 11.72 -13.85 -1.20
N GLU A 255 11.56 -14.37 -2.42
CA GLU A 255 11.59 -13.59 -3.65
C GLU A 255 10.34 -13.75 -4.51
N ILE A 256 9.92 -12.66 -5.15
CA ILE A 256 8.75 -12.62 -6.03
C ILE A 256 8.82 -13.65 -7.18
N PRO A 257 9.96 -13.84 -7.90
CA PRO A 257 10.03 -14.82 -8.98
C PRO A 257 9.81 -16.26 -8.51
N GLU A 258 10.32 -16.62 -7.34
CA GLU A 258 10.20 -17.95 -6.75
C GLU A 258 8.76 -18.22 -6.31
N ALA A 259 8.14 -17.26 -5.61
CA ALA A 259 6.73 -17.32 -5.24
C ALA A 259 5.81 -17.51 -6.47
N ARG A 260 6.11 -16.84 -7.60
CA ARG A 260 5.38 -17.06 -8.86
C ARG A 260 5.52 -18.50 -9.38
N VAL A 261 6.70 -19.10 -9.26
CA VAL A 261 6.93 -20.51 -9.65
C VAL A 261 6.13 -21.44 -8.74
N ALA A 262 6.17 -21.23 -7.43
CA ALA A 262 5.44 -22.02 -6.44
C ALA A 262 3.92 -21.98 -6.68
N ILE A 263 3.35 -20.78 -6.87
CA ILE A 263 1.92 -20.62 -7.17
C ILE A 263 1.54 -21.35 -8.47
N ARG A 264 2.31 -21.17 -9.55
CA ARG A 264 2.05 -21.86 -10.83
C ARG A 264 2.09 -23.38 -10.70
N ARG A 265 2.96 -23.92 -9.84
CA ARG A 265 3.03 -25.37 -9.59
C ARG A 265 1.78 -25.85 -8.85
N CYS A 266 1.41 -25.17 -7.77
CA CYS A 266 0.21 -25.48 -6.97
C CYS A 266 -1.10 -25.40 -7.79
N GLU A 267 -1.25 -24.36 -8.61
CA GLU A 267 -2.45 -24.18 -9.44
C GLU A 267 -2.56 -25.24 -10.55
N LYS A 268 -1.43 -25.80 -11.01
CA LYS A 268 -1.43 -26.92 -11.97
C LYS A 268 -1.82 -28.24 -11.32
N SER A 269 -1.43 -28.48 -10.06
CA SER A 269 -1.79 -29.72 -9.34
C SER A 269 -3.23 -29.75 -8.85
N THR A 270 -3.91 -28.61 -8.83
CA THR A 270 -5.31 -28.46 -8.38
C THR A 270 -6.31 -28.48 -9.55
N ARG A 271 -5.83 -28.61 -10.80
CA ARG A 271 -6.65 -28.80 -12.01
C ARG A 271 -6.65 -30.25 -12.42
#